data_AF-A0A8T1WI45-F1
#
_entry.id   AF-A0A8T1WI45-F1
#
_cell.length_a   1.000
_cell.length_b   1.000
_cell.length_c   1.000
_cell.angle_alpha   90.00
_cell.angle_beta   90.00
_cell.angle_gamma   90.00
#
_symmetry.space_group_name_H-M   'P 1'
#
loop_
_entity.id
_entity.type
_entity.pdbx_description
1 polymer ?
#
loop_
_entity_poly.entity_id
_entity_poly.type
_entity_poly.pdbx_seq_one_letter_code
_entity_poly.pdbx_strand_id
1 'polypeptide(L)'
;MDISDAFDAISGWEETLVAEGEALGMERGRELGIQEGRELGVMKGAEIGSELGFYQGCFFVWNQMLQREELKNKLPGRAAKSVASFGGLLEAFELKNVVDEDMMQELLRIRAKFKVITALAGLRESLVYSQEELNAHKNMSF
;
A
#
# COMPACT_ATOMS: atom_id res chain seq x y z
N MET A 1 22.05 40.36 43.63
CA MET A 1 20.73 39.78 43.37
C MET A 1 19.98 39.88 44.68
N ASP A 2 18.93 40.70 44.73
CA ASP A 2 18.10 40.84 45.92
C ASP A 2 17.31 39.53 46.12
N ILE A 3 16.97 39.20 47.37
CA ILE A 3 16.12 38.05 47.69
C ILE A 3 14.74 38.23 47.03
N SER A 4 14.24 39.46 46.92
CA SER A 4 12.98 39.74 46.21
C SER A 4 13.07 39.33 44.74
N ASP A 5 14.14 39.71 44.03
CA ASP A 5 14.36 39.34 42.63
C ASP A 5 14.39 37.81 42.42
N ALA A 6 14.93 37.06 43.39
CA ALA A 6 15.00 35.60 43.33
C ALA A 6 13.63 34.94 43.52
N PHE A 7 12.78 35.46 44.43
CA PHE A 7 11.41 34.97 44.62
C PHE A 7 10.49 35.36 43.46
N ASP A 8 10.66 36.57 42.91
CA ASP A 8 9.92 37.04 41.73
C ASP A 8 10.28 36.24 40.48
N ALA A 9 11.54 35.79 40.33
CA ALA A 9 11.96 34.92 39.23
C ALA A 9 11.43 33.48 39.34
N ILE A 10 11.16 32.99 40.55
CA ILE A 10 10.55 31.67 40.77
C ILE A 10 9.02 31.75 40.57
N SER A 11 8.43 32.91 40.85
CA SER A 11 7.01 33.18 40.60
C SER A 11 6.73 33.14 39.09
N GLY A 12 6.01 32.11 38.63
CA GLY A 12 5.68 31.89 37.21
C GLY A 12 6.63 30.97 36.45
N TRP A 13 7.62 30.36 37.13
CA TRP A 13 8.47 29.36 36.50
C TRP A 13 7.67 28.09 36.13
N GLU A 14 6.70 27.69 36.93
CA GLU A 14 5.82 26.55 36.59
C GLU A 14 5.05 26.79 35.29
N GLU A 15 4.45 27.98 35.11
CA GLU A 15 3.74 28.33 33.87
C GLU A 15 4.69 28.36 32.66
N THR A 16 5.92 28.84 32.86
CA THR A 16 6.96 28.85 31.81
C THR A 16 7.35 27.42 31.41
N LEU A 17 7.59 26.53 32.38
CA LEU A 17 7.94 25.13 32.10
C LEU A 17 6.80 24.38 31.42
N VAL A 18 5.54 24.65 31.80
CA VAL A 18 4.37 24.05 31.14
C VAL A 18 4.30 24.53 29.69
N ALA A 19 4.41 25.83 29.43
CA ALA A 19 4.38 26.37 28.08
C ALA A 19 5.53 25.84 27.20
N GLU A 20 6.74 25.74 27.75
CA GLU A 20 7.89 25.13 27.06
C GLU A 20 7.67 23.64 26.77
N GLY A 21 7.13 22.89 27.74
CA GLY A 21 6.81 21.48 27.59
C GLY A 21 5.74 21.22 26.54
N GLU A 22 4.69 22.04 26.50
CA GLU A 22 3.64 21.98 25.48
C GLU A 22 4.18 22.30 24.09
N ALA A 23 4.97 23.37 23.96
CA ALA A 23 5.58 23.76 22.70
C ALA A 23 6.51 22.67 22.16
N LEU A 24 7.39 22.13 23.01
CA LEU A 24 8.29 21.03 22.67
C LEU A 24 7.50 19.76 22.30
N GLY A 25 6.46 19.42 23.06
CA GLY A 25 5.60 18.27 22.80
C GLY A 25 4.90 18.37 21.45
N MET A 26 4.36 19.54 21.11
CA MET A 26 3.72 19.80 19.82
C MET A 26 4.72 19.70 18.65
N GLU A 27 5.90 20.32 18.78
CA GLU A 27 6.92 20.27 17.74
C GLU A 27 7.38 18.84 17.48
N ARG A 28 7.70 18.10 18.55
CA ARG A 28 8.18 16.72 18.47
C ARG A 28 7.11 15.78 17.94
N GLY A 29 5.85 15.97 18.37
CA GLY A 29 4.71 15.20 17.86
C GLY A 29 4.48 15.42 16.37
N ARG A 30 4.62 16.66 15.90
CA ARG A 30 4.52 17.00 14.46
C ARG A 30 5.64 16.33 13.66
N GLU A 31 6.88 16.42 14.12
CA GLU A 31 8.03 15.81 13.44
C GLU A 31 7.90 14.29 13.34
N LEU A 32 7.55 13.65 14.46
CA LEU A 32 7.35 12.21 14.50
C LEU A 32 6.20 11.78 13.59
N GLY A 33 5.07 12.49 13.62
CA GLY A 33 3.93 12.17 12.75
C GLY A 33 4.26 12.29 11.26
N ILE A 34 5.09 13.26 10.86
CA ILE A 34 5.57 13.38 9.47
C ILE A 34 6.46 12.20 9.10
N GLN A 35 7.40 11.83 9.98
CA GLN A 35 8.31 10.72 9.74
C GLN A 35 7.55 9.40 9.62
N GLU A 36 6.70 9.08 10.60
CA GLU A 36 5.88 7.86 10.62
C GLU A 36 4.95 7.80 9.40
N GLY A 37 4.27 8.90 9.07
CA GLY A 37 3.40 8.97 7.90
C GLY A 37 4.14 8.70 6.59
N ARG A 38 5.37 9.21 6.46
CA ARG A 38 6.23 8.96 5.30
C ARG A 38 6.66 7.50 5.22
N GLU A 39 7.14 6.93 6.32
CA GLU A 39 7.60 5.53 6.38
C GLU A 39 6.46 4.56 6.05
N LEU A 40 5.28 4.77 6.66
CA LEU A 40 4.09 3.98 6.40
C LEU A 40 3.62 4.12 4.95
N GLY A 41 3.63 5.34 4.40
CA GLY A 41 3.27 5.58 3.00
C GLY A 41 4.18 4.83 2.03
N VAL A 42 5.49 4.85 2.25
CA VAL A 42 6.48 4.11 1.43
C VAL A 42 6.24 2.61 1.54
N MET A 43 6.09 2.09 2.76
CA MET A 43 5.86 0.66 2.97
C MET A 43 4.58 0.19 2.27
N LYS A 44 3.48 0.91 2.48
CA LYS A 44 2.18 0.53 1.93
C LYS A 44 2.10 0.70 0.42
N GLY A 45 2.70 1.76 -0.10
CA GLY A 45 2.82 1.98 -1.54
C GLY A 45 3.61 0.88 -2.22
N ALA A 46 4.71 0.43 -1.62
CA ALA A 46 5.49 -0.69 -2.15
C ALA A 46 4.72 -2.03 -2.10
N GLU A 47 3.95 -2.27 -1.04
CA GLU A 47 3.10 -3.46 -0.91
C GLU A 47 2.06 -3.53 -2.04
N ILE A 48 1.29 -2.45 -2.21
CA ILE A 48 0.23 -2.36 -3.23
C ILE A 48 0.84 -2.39 -4.64
N GLY A 49 1.93 -1.63 -4.86
CA GLY A 49 2.61 -1.57 -6.16
C GLY A 49 3.17 -2.94 -6.59
N SER A 50 3.72 -3.71 -5.66
CA SER A 50 4.21 -5.06 -5.92
C SER A 50 3.08 -6.02 -6.32
N GLU A 51 1.94 -5.93 -5.62
CA GLU A 51 0.76 -6.73 -5.95
C GLU A 51 0.21 -6.40 -7.34
N LEU A 52 0.05 -5.11 -7.64
CA LEU A 52 -0.43 -4.66 -8.95
C LEU A 52 0.54 -5.03 -10.06
N GLY A 53 1.86 -4.92 -9.84
CA GLY A 53 2.88 -5.34 -10.79
C GLY A 53 2.79 -6.83 -11.13
N PHE A 54 2.61 -7.68 -10.12
CA PHE A 54 2.38 -9.11 -10.32
C PHE A 54 1.11 -9.38 -11.15
N TYR A 55 0.01 -8.72 -10.80
CA TYR A 55 -1.26 -8.82 -11.55
C TYR A 55 -1.13 -8.34 -12.99
N GLN A 56 -0.41 -7.25 -13.23
CA GLN A 56 -0.14 -6.72 -14.57
C GLN A 56 0.65 -7.72 -15.42
N GLY A 57 1.66 -8.38 -14.83
CA GLY A 57 2.42 -9.43 -15.51
C GLY A 57 1.54 -10.61 -15.92
N CYS A 58 0.67 -11.08 -15.01
CA CYS A 58 -0.27 -12.16 -15.31
C CYS A 58 -1.26 -11.76 -16.41
N PHE A 59 -1.83 -10.56 -16.32
CA PHE A 59 -2.71 -10.01 -17.34
C PHE A 59 -2.04 -9.95 -18.71
N PHE A 60 -0.80 -9.46 -18.79
CA PHE A 60 -0.05 -9.40 -20.03
C PHE A 60 0.10 -10.78 -20.69
N VAL A 61 0.50 -11.79 -19.91
CA VAL A 61 0.65 -13.17 -20.40
C VAL A 61 -0.70 -13.71 -20.90
N TRP A 62 -1.76 -13.60 -20.10
CA TRP A 62 -3.08 -14.09 -20.48
C TRP A 62 -3.64 -13.38 -21.72
N ASN A 63 -3.46 -12.06 -21.81
CA ASN A 63 -3.90 -11.28 -22.97
C ASN A 63 -3.16 -11.72 -24.25
N GLN A 64 -1.84 -11.93 -24.17
CA GLN A 64 -1.05 -12.44 -25.31
C GLN A 64 -1.46 -13.87 -25.71
N MET A 65 -1.75 -14.75 -24.74
CA MET A 65 -2.23 -16.10 -25.03
C MET A 65 -3.58 -16.09 -25.76
N LEU A 66 -4.49 -15.17 -25.42
CA LEU A 66 -5.80 -15.05 -26.05
C LEU A 66 -5.73 -14.54 -27.50
N GLN A 67 -4.67 -13.80 -27.85
CA GLN A 67 -4.43 -13.26 -29.19
C GLN A 67 -3.78 -14.25 -30.15
N ARG A 68 -3.08 -15.28 -29.63
CA ARG A 68 -2.37 -16.29 -30.43
C ARG A 68 -3.23 -17.54 -30.60
N GLU A 69 -3.53 -17.95 -31.83
CA GLU A 69 -4.40 -19.11 -32.09
C GLU A 69 -3.87 -20.41 -31.46
N GLU A 70 -2.55 -20.58 -31.41
CA GLU A 70 -1.90 -21.78 -30.88
C GLU A 70 -2.05 -21.90 -29.36
N LEU A 71 -2.20 -20.76 -28.66
CA LEU A 71 -2.25 -20.69 -27.20
C LEU A 71 -3.66 -20.40 -26.67
N LYS A 72 -4.57 -19.92 -27.51
CA LYS A 72 -5.94 -19.53 -27.13
C LYS A 72 -6.70 -20.68 -26.45
N ASN A 73 -6.46 -21.92 -26.85
CA ASN A 73 -7.11 -23.11 -26.27
C ASN A 73 -6.56 -23.50 -24.88
N LYS A 74 -5.43 -22.92 -24.44
CA LYS A 74 -4.86 -23.13 -23.11
C LYS A 74 -5.60 -22.37 -22.02
N LEU A 75 -6.29 -21.29 -22.38
CA LEU A 75 -7.18 -20.55 -21.50
C LEU A 75 -8.63 -20.91 -21.83
N PRO A 76 -9.46 -21.26 -20.83
CA PRO A 76 -10.86 -21.55 -21.10
C PRO A 76 -11.56 -20.30 -21.64
N GLY A 77 -12.44 -20.44 -22.65
CA GLY A 77 -13.12 -19.30 -23.27
C GLY A 77 -13.92 -18.43 -22.29
N ARG A 78 -14.44 -19.02 -21.21
CA ARG A 78 -15.10 -18.30 -20.09
C ARG A 78 -14.14 -17.34 -19.34
N ALA A 79 -12.84 -17.62 -19.35
CA ALA A 79 -11.83 -16.76 -18.73
C ALA A 79 -11.52 -15.52 -19.58
N ALA A 80 -11.70 -15.56 -20.90
CA ALA A 80 -11.35 -14.44 -21.79
C ALA A 80 -12.10 -13.14 -21.43
N LYS A 81 -13.41 -13.22 -21.16
CA LYS A 81 -14.20 -12.07 -20.69
C LYS A 81 -13.71 -11.56 -19.33
N SER A 82 -13.31 -12.46 -18.45
CA SER A 82 -12.76 -12.10 -17.15
C SER A 82 -11.40 -11.42 -17.27
N VAL A 83 -10.52 -11.88 -18.14
CA VAL A 83 -9.21 -11.28 -18.43
C VAL A 83 -9.38 -9.88 -19.02
N ALA A 84 -10.30 -9.67 -19.97
CA ALA A 84 -10.56 -8.35 -20.54
C ALA A 84 -11.04 -7.34 -19.48
N SER A 85 -12.02 -7.75 -18.66
CA SER A 85 -12.51 -6.90 -17.56
C SER A 85 -11.45 -6.68 -16.46
N PHE A 86 -10.52 -7.62 -16.27
CA PHE A 86 -9.40 -7.45 -15.35
C PHE A 86 -8.40 -6.41 -15.84
N GLY A 87 -8.07 -6.42 -17.14
CA GLY A 87 -7.27 -5.36 -17.76
C GLY A 87 -7.89 -3.97 -17.57
N GLY A 88 -9.20 -3.83 -17.78
CA GLY A 88 -9.89 -2.56 -17.55
C GLY A 88 -9.85 -2.08 -16.09
N LEU A 89 -9.89 -3.00 -15.11
CA LEU A 89 -9.73 -2.64 -13.69
C LEU A 89 -8.30 -2.21 -13.38
N LEU A 90 -7.29 -2.87 -13.97
CA LEU A 90 -5.89 -2.53 -13.78
C LEU A 90 -5.52 -1.18 -14.42
N GLU A 91 -6.05 -0.90 -15.61
CA GLU A 91 -5.83 0.39 -16.30
C GLU A 91 -6.53 1.56 -15.60
N ALA A 92 -7.69 1.31 -14.99
CA ALA A 92 -8.44 2.34 -14.26
C ALA A 92 -7.89 2.60 -12.84
N PHE A 93 -7.08 1.69 -12.30
CA PHE A 93 -6.60 1.81 -10.93
C PHE A 93 -5.63 2.98 -10.79
N GLU A 94 -5.92 3.88 -9.86
CA GLU A 94 -5.07 5.02 -9.55
C GLU A 94 -4.64 4.97 -8.08
N LEU A 95 -3.32 4.97 -7.87
CA LEU A 95 -2.75 5.07 -6.52
C LEU A 95 -2.82 6.54 -6.04
N LYS A 96 -4.04 6.99 -5.72
CA LYS A 96 -4.33 8.27 -5.06
C LYS A 96 -4.36 8.08 -3.53
N ASN A 97 -4.45 9.17 -2.78
CA ASN A 97 -4.35 9.19 -1.31
C ASN A 97 -5.03 7.98 -0.63
N VAL A 98 -4.27 7.24 0.18
CA VAL A 98 -4.64 5.93 0.78
C VAL A 98 -5.82 6.01 1.77
N VAL A 99 -6.26 7.22 2.11
CA VAL A 99 -7.44 7.46 2.96
C VAL A 99 -8.75 7.36 2.16
N ASP A 100 -8.68 7.23 0.84
CA ASP A 100 -9.84 7.05 -0.01
C ASP A 100 -10.36 5.60 0.10
N GLU A 101 -11.54 5.42 0.71
CA GLU A 101 -12.22 4.12 0.77
C GLU A 101 -12.42 3.54 -0.63
N ASP A 102 -12.58 4.39 -1.65
CA ASP A 102 -12.83 3.97 -3.02
C ASP A 102 -11.62 3.22 -3.62
N MET A 103 -10.39 3.69 -3.37
CA MET A 103 -9.16 3.03 -3.86
C MET A 103 -9.02 1.61 -3.28
N MET A 104 -9.29 1.46 -1.97
CA MET A 104 -9.22 0.15 -1.33
C MET A 104 -10.29 -0.80 -1.88
N GLN A 105 -11.50 -0.30 -2.19
CA GLN A 105 -12.54 -1.09 -2.85
C GLN A 105 -12.12 -1.50 -4.27
N GLU A 106 -11.49 -0.62 -5.04
CA GLU A 106 -10.95 -0.95 -6.36
C GLU A 106 -9.89 -2.05 -6.29
N LEU A 107 -8.95 -1.95 -5.34
CA LEU A 107 -7.94 -2.99 -5.11
C LEU A 107 -8.58 -4.34 -4.75
N LEU A 108 -9.60 -4.35 -3.91
CA LEU A 108 -10.36 -5.56 -3.58
C LEU A 108 -11.08 -6.15 -4.80
N ARG A 109 -11.61 -5.31 -5.70
CA ARG A 109 -12.23 -5.76 -6.95
C ARG A 109 -11.20 -6.39 -7.89
N ILE A 110 -10.00 -5.82 -8.00
CA ILE A 110 -8.88 -6.38 -8.76
C ILE A 110 -8.52 -7.77 -8.20
N ARG A 111 -8.29 -7.87 -6.89
CA ARG A 111 -7.98 -9.14 -6.20
C ARG A 111 -9.05 -10.20 -6.43
N ALA A 112 -10.33 -9.83 -6.31
CA ALA A 112 -11.45 -10.74 -6.54
C ALA A 112 -11.48 -11.24 -7.99
N LYS A 113 -11.26 -10.34 -8.95
CA LYS A 113 -11.23 -10.68 -10.37
C LYS A 113 -10.08 -11.62 -10.71
N PHE A 114 -8.89 -11.38 -10.15
CA PHE A 114 -7.75 -12.27 -10.27
C PHE A 114 -8.08 -13.69 -9.77
N LYS A 115 -8.65 -13.81 -8.56
CA LYS A 115 -9.09 -15.10 -7.98
C LYS A 115 -10.09 -15.83 -8.87
N VAL A 116 -10.99 -15.10 -9.52
CA VAL A 116 -11.93 -15.69 -10.50
C VAL A 116 -11.17 -16.26 -11.70
N ILE A 117 -10.23 -15.51 -12.28
CA ILE A 117 -9.47 -15.98 -13.45
C ILE A 117 -8.66 -17.23 -13.11
N THR A 118 -7.94 -17.24 -11.98
CA THR A 118 -7.13 -18.40 -11.57
C THR A 118 -8.00 -19.62 -11.28
N ALA A 119 -9.19 -19.46 -10.69
CA ALA A 119 -10.15 -20.55 -10.53
C ALA A 119 -10.66 -21.08 -11.87
N LEU A 120 -10.96 -20.20 -12.84
CA LEU A 120 -11.43 -20.60 -14.17
C LEU A 120 -10.36 -21.36 -14.95
N ALA A 121 -9.09 -20.97 -14.80
CA ALA A 121 -7.92 -21.54 -15.46
C ALA A 121 -7.32 -22.76 -14.74
N GLY A 122 -7.83 -23.14 -13.56
CA GLY A 122 -7.28 -24.26 -12.79
C GLY A 122 -5.94 -23.95 -12.10
N LEU A 123 -5.63 -22.67 -11.88
CA LEU A 123 -4.38 -22.16 -11.31
C LEU A 123 -4.54 -21.65 -9.87
N ARG A 124 -5.64 -21.99 -9.20
CA ARG A 124 -6.01 -21.38 -7.91
C ARG A 124 -4.97 -21.57 -6.81
N GLU A 125 -4.31 -22.73 -6.80
CA GLU A 125 -3.29 -23.09 -5.80
C GLU A 125 -1.87 -22.83 -6.30
N SER A 126 -1.66 -22.70 -7.61
CA SER A 126 -0.34 -22.56 -8.22
C SER A 126 0.05 -21.13 -8.55
N LEU A 127 -0.93 -20.24 -8.75
CA LEU A 127 -0.69 -18.84 -9.07
C LEU A 127 -1.39 -17.95 -8.02
N VAL A 128 -0.65 -17.67 -6.97
CA VAL A 128 -1.09 -16.87 -5.83
C VAL A 128 -0.11 -15.72 -5.64
N TYR A 129 -0.63 -14.52 -5.40
CA TYR A 129 0.21 -13.44 -4.89
C TYR A 129 0.39 -13.64 -3.38
N SER A 130 1.62 -13.97 -2.96
CA SER A 130 1.98 -14.10 -1.54
C SER A 130 2.93 -12.98 -1.13
N GLN A 131 2.53 -12.19 -0.14
CA GLN A 131 3.39 -11.17 0.46
C GLN A 131 4.58 -11.81 1.23
N GLU A 132 4.42 -13.05 1.72
CA GLU A 132 5.45 -13.78 2.47
C GLU A 132 6.66 -14.13 1.58
N GLU A 133 6.43 -14.48 0.31
CA GLU A 133 7.49 -14.81 -0.65
C GLU A 133 8.32 -13.57 -1.03
N LEU A 134 7.69 -12.40 -1.12
CA LEU A 134 8.38 -11.11 -1.34
C LEU A 134 9.23 -10.67 -0.15
N ASN A 135 8.72 -10.88 1.07
CA ASN A 135 9.45 -10.55 2.29
C ASN A 135 10.63 -11.52 2.55
N ALA A 136 10.51 -12.78 2.15
CA ALA A 136 11.61 -13.73 2.20
C ALA A 136 12.81 -13.28 1.34
N HIS A 137 12.59 -12.66 0.19
CA HIS A 137 13.64 -12.12 -0.67
C HIS A 137 14.28 -10.82 -0.15
N LYS A 138 13.51 -9.95 0.55
CA LYS A 138 14.07 -8.75 1.20
C LYS A 138 15.05 -9.09 2.34
N ASN A 139 14.84 -10.20 3.04
CA ASN A 139 15.74 -10.68 4.10
C ASN A 139 16.99 -11.42 3.57
N MET A 140 17.15 -11.56 2.24
CA MET A 140 18.32 -12.20 1.61
C MET A 140 19.29 -11.22 0.96
N SER A 141 18.98 -9.92 0.89
CA SER A 141 19.96 -8.89 0.55
C SER A 141 20.43 -8.22 1.83
N PHE A 142 21.62 -8.63 2.28
CA PHE A 142 22.46 -7.92 3.23
C PHE A 142 23.18 -6.76 2.53
#